data_AF-T0TNS2-F1
#
_entry.id   AF-T0TNS2-F1
#
_cell.length_a   1.000
_cell.length_b   1.000
_cell.length_c   1.000
_cell.angle_alpha   90.00
_cell.angle_beta   90.00
_cell.angle_gamma   90.00
#
_symmetry.space_group_name_H-M   'P 1'
#
loop_
_entity.id
_entity.type
_entity.pdbx_description
1 polymer ?
#
loop_
_entity_poly.entity_id
_entity_poly.type
_entity_poly.pdbx_seq_one_letter_code
_entity_poly.pdbx_strand_id
1 'polypeptide(L)'
;MFNFETELVESISKRCTDLRSNSSFRQDDIADKSAISKIENMKYNEGDNFITHTVLEAYEITFNISKEEIIFGSESEFEELLLGFFSNMFGLVSRRNLDVDMHRYKKGAFSQLDIKLQRAVIALANFFGEYNIQRYNFLKSDETFMDCVNKEWDKTIYIGGKGYNIGRNCSSKPINEDTVIDIVDMEEKLWMICSDKFIRSFRQYLAKNLFNDFKYSSMNSVIYTWVEEQFIQHIVPDIVEKLKNNSIFKIGIMVKDLIERFLYEDIPESYQKTIPLQIKREKSVEINLNNDFEKFNLDTELKRKERAELFENLLKRGKFLVLSDEEKEEYEKIGIIIKEVPEYVETREVDIDAIIDQAIVTKYWGKSTSVPIPTIESSPIYRSSDFNSFEEMKAFDRDWYDFTHFTNMNIPGYFTNNSQIMSRWQARLNEEIHEAIETFIIIQNNLLRLVTEKELRRFSK
;
A
#
# COMPACT_ATOMS: atom_id res chain seq x y z
N MET A 1 4.29 -28.66 -3.38
CA MET A 1 5.20 -28.40 -2.25
C MET A 1 6.58 -28.98 -2.55
N PHE A 2 7.65 -28.32 -2.09
CA PHE A 2 9.05 -28.75 -2.26
C PHE A 2 9.28 -30.18 -1.72
N ASN A 3 9.91 -31.05 -2.52
CA ASN A 3 10.10 -32.46 -2.19
C ASN A 3 11.54 -32.72 -1.75
N PHE A 4 11.80 -32.68 -0.44
CA PHE A 4 13.13 -32.89 0.13
C PHE A 4 13.72 -34.27 -0.19
N GLU A 5 12.89 -35.32 -0.25
CA GLU A 5 13.34 -36.67 -0.54
C GLU A 5 13.91 -36.81 -1.95
N THR A 6 13.47 -35.99 -2.91
CA THR A 6 14.02 -35.96 -4.27
C THR A 6 15.18 -34.96 -4.38
N GLU A 7 15.02 -33.76 -3.83
CA GLU A 7 16.00 -32.66 -3.96
C GLU A 7 17.35 -32.98 -3.29
N LEU A 8 17.35 -33.81 -2.25
CA LEU A 8 18.56 -34.16 -1.50
C LEU A 8 19.35 -35.36 -2.07
N VAL A 9 18.81 -36.11 -3.03
CA VAL A 9 19.44 -37.35 -3.51
C VAL A 9 20.84 -37.07 -4.04
N GLU A 10 20.96 -36.09 -4.95
CA GLU A 10 22.23 -35.77 -5.58
C GLU A 10 23.28 -35.27 -4.58
N SER A 11 22.88 -34.36 -3.67
CA SER A 11 23.80 -33.78 -2.69
C SER A 11 24.26 -34.81 -1.66
N ILE A 12 23.36 -35.67 -1.16
CA ILE A 12 23.71 -36.78 -0.26
C ILE A 12 24.63 -37.78 -0.96
N SER A 13 24.31 -38.20 -2.20
CA SER A 13 25.16 -39.11 -2.97
C SER A 13 26.56 -38.59 -3.14
N LYS A 14 26.68 -37.32 -3.56
CA LYS A 14 27.97 -36.65 -3.76
C LYS A 14 28.75 -36.58 -2.46
N ARG A 15 28.12 -36.12 -1.38
CA ARG A 15 28.75 -35.98 -0.06
C ARG A 15 29.25 -37.33 0.49
N CYS A 16 28.42 -38.37 0.43
CA CYS A 16 28.79 -39.73 0.82
C CYS A 16 29.96 -40.27 -0.03
N THR A 17 29.96 -40.00 -1.33
CA THR A 17 31.04 -40.40 -2.25
C THR A 17 32.34 -39.67 -1.94
N ASP A 18 32.27 -38.37 -1.67
CA ASP A 18 33.42 -37.52 -1.38
C ASP A 18 34.04 -37.88 -0.02
N LEU A 19 33.22 -38.09 1.01
CA LEU A 19 33.67 -38.58 2.33
C LEU A 19 34.48 -39.87 2.19
N ARG A 20 33.95 -40.85 1.45
CA ARG A 20 34.67 -42.11 1.21
C ARG A 20 35.92 -41.90 0.39
N SER A 21 35.82 -41.21 -0.74
CA SER A 21 36.92 -41.08 -1.73
C SER A 21 38.09 -40.25 -1.21
N ASN A 22 37.84 -39.35 -0.26
CA ASN A 22 38.86 -38.58 0.45
C ASN A 22 39.44 -39.32 1.67
N SER A 23 39.06 -40.57 1.89
CA SER A 23 39.53 -41.43 2.97
C SER A 23 40.20 -42.70 2.44
N SER A 24 40.72 -43.54 3.34
CA SER A 24 41.20 -44.88 2.98
C SER A 24 40.11 -45.96 3.00
N PHE A 25 38.87 -45.61 3.35
CA PHE A 25 37.78 -46.57 3.52
C PHE A 25 37.20 -47.04 2.18
N ARG A 26 36.96 -48.35 2.09
CA ARG A 26 36.16 -49.00 1.06
C ARG A 26 34.69 -48.95 1.43
N GLN A 27 33.81 -49.26 0.49
CA GLN A 27 32.36 -49.27 0.72
C GLN A 27 31.97 -50.25 1.83
N ASP A 28 32.60 -51.42 1.86
CA ASP A 28 32.42 -52.47 2.86
C ASP A 28 33.06 -52.16 4.23
N ASP A 29 33.90 -51.12 4.32
CA ASP A 29 34.42 -50.62 5.60
C ASP A 29 33.39 -49.72 6.31
N ILE A 30 32.43 -49.15 5.55
CA ILE A 30 31.39 -48.24 6.08
C ILE A 30 30.14 -49.05 6.44
N ALA A 31 29.53 -49.74 5.47
CA ALA A 31 28.32 -50.54 5.68
C ALA A 31 28.21 -51.63 4.60
N ASP A 32 27.03 -52.24 4.45
CA ASP A 32 26.80 -53.19 3.34
C ASP A 32 27.15 -52.54 2.00
N LYS A 33 28.07 -53.18 1.27
CA LYS A 33 28.61 -52.67 0.00
C LYS A 33 27.50 -52.34 -1.01
N SER A 34 26.43 -53.14 -1.04
CA SER A 34 25.32 -52.90 -1.97
C SER A 34 24.51 -51.66 -1.59
N ALA A 35 24.33 -51.40 -0.29
CA ALA A 35 23.68 -50.20 0.22
C ALA A 35 24.48 -48.94 -0.10
N ILE A 36 25.79 -48.94 0.20
CA ILE A 36 26.67 -47.80 -0.13
C ILE A 36 26.72 -47.56 -1.64
N SER A 37 26.86 -48.63 -2.43
CA SER A 37 26.86 -48.51 -3.90
C SER A 37 25.56 -47.92 -4.44
N LYS A 38 24.39 -48.22 -3.86
CA LYS A 38 23.12 -47.59 -4.27
C LYS A 38 23.13 -46.08 -4.03
N ILE A 39 23.61 -45.65 -2.87
CA ILE A 39 23.71 -44.23 -2.50
C ILE A 39 24.67 -43.50 -3.44
N GLU A 40 25.91 -43.99 -3.60
CA GLU A 40 26.92 -43.32 -4.42
C GLU A 40 26.56 -43.27 -5.92
N ASN A 41 25.72 -44.19 -6.40
CA ASN A 41 25.23 -44.19 -7.78
C ASN A 41 23.84 -43.58 -7.95
N MET A 42 23.34 -42.82 -6.96
CA MET A 42 22.03 -42.14 -7.00
C MET A 42 20.86 -43.06 -7.36
N LYS A 43 20.89 -44.32 -6.93
CA LYS A 43 19.81 -45.29 -7.20
C LYS A 43 18.64 -45.05 -6.26
N TYR A 44 17.73 -44.18 -6.67
CA TYR A 44 16.53 -43.79 -5.92
C TYR A 44 15.28 -43.87 -6.79
N ASN A 45 14.19 -44.41 -6.23
CA ASN A 45 12.83 -44.19 -6.73
C ASN A 45 12.02 -43.41 -5.69
N GLU A 46 11.03 -42.64 -6.15
CA GLU A 46 10.21 -41.82 -5.26
C GLU A 46 9.58 -42.64 -4.12
N GLY A 47 9.80 -42.20 -2.88
CA GLY A 47 9.32 -42.88 -1.66
C GLY A 47 10.24 -43.98 -1.14
N ASP A 48 11.38 -44.24 -1.78
CA ASP A 48 12.38 -45.18 -1.27
C ASP A 48 13.05 -44.66 0.00
N ASN A 49 13.45 -45.59 0.87
CA ASN A 49 14.30 -45.25 2.01
C ASN A 49 15.77 -45.15 1.54
N PHE A 50 16.08 -44.06 0.83
CA PHE A 50 17.34 -43.89 0.09
C PHE A 50 18.59 -44.17 0.93
N ILE A 51 18.63 -43.61 2.15
CA ILE A 51 19.62 -43.91 3.17
C ILE A 51 18.90 -44.41 4.43
N THR A 52 19.31 -45.57 4.95
CA THR A 52 18.70 -46.16 6.14
C THR A 52 19.31 -45.56 7.41
N HIS A 53 18.61 -45.67 8.54
CA HIS A 53 19.13 -45.26 9.85
C HIS A 53 20.51 -45.87 10.14
N THR A 54 20.64 -47.19 9.96
CA THR A 54 21.91 -47.91 10.21
C THR A 54 23.05 -47.44 9.31
N VAL A 55 22.77 -47.15 8.03
CA VAL A 55 23.81 -46.63 7.12
C VAL A 55 24.19 -45.21 7.50
N LEU A 56 23.23 -44.37 7.87
CA LEU A 56 23.47 -43.01 8.32
C LEU A 56 24.31 -42.97 9.61
N GLU A 57 24.01 -43.84 10.58
CA GLU A 57 24.83 -44.03 11.79
C GLU A 57 26.24 -44.51 11.49
N ALA A 58 26.39 -45.42 10.52
CA ALA A 58 27.69 -45.89 10.11
C ALA A 58 28.56 -44.77 9.52
N TYR A 59 27.99 -43.91 8.66
CA TYR A 59 28.68 -42.70 8.18
C TYR A 59 29.04 -41.75 9.33
N GLU A 60 28.12 -41.50 10.26
CA GLU A 60 28.36 -40.62 11.42
C GLU A 60 29.56 -41.10 12.25
N ILE A 61 29.61 -42.39 12.58
CA ILE A 61 30.69 -42.98 13.37
C ILE A 61 32.01 -42.99 12.58
N THR A 62 31.97 -43.37 11.31
CA THR A 62 33.17 -43.59 10.49
C THR A 62 33.90 -42.28 10.20
N PHE A 63 33.14 -41.21 9.91
CA PHE A 63 33.70 -39.92 9.49
C PHE A 63 33.62 -38.85 10.58
N ASN A 64 33.06 -39.17 11.75
CA ASN A 64 32.87 -38.24 12.87
C ASN A 64 32.17 -36.94 12.43
N ILE A 65 31.07 -37.11 11.70
CA ILE A 65 30.26 -36.05 11.09
C ILE A 65 28.79 -36.25 11.50
N SER A 66 28.04 -35.18 11.77
CA SER A 66 26.68 -35.33 12.28
C SER A 66 25.73 -35.92 11.21
N LYS A 67 24.70 -36.63 11.66
CA LYS A 67 23.60 -37.07 10.78
C LYS A 67 22.99 -35.90 9.99
N GLU A 68 22.86 -34.74 10.63
CA GLU A 68 22.34 -33.52 9.99
C GLU A 68 23.23 -33.08 8.83
N GLU A 69 24.54 -33.01 9.04
CA GLU A 69 25.50 -32.58 8.03
C GLU A 69 25.63 -33.61 6.89
N ILE A 70 25.45 -34.90 7.16
CA ILE A 70 25.37 -35.92 6.10
C ILE A 70 24.16 -35.69 5.20
N ILE A 71 22.99 -35.40 5.77
CA ILE A 71 21.74 -35.23 5.02
C ILE A 71 21.67 -33.86 4.35
N PHE A 72 21.89 -32.79 5.10
CA PHE A 72 21.63 -31.41 4.67
C PHE A 72 22.89 -30.64 4.28
N GLY A 73 24.06 -31.03 4.78
CA GLY A 73 25.35 -30.42 4.45
C GLY A 73 25.86 -29.45 5.47
N SER A 74 26.88 -28.71 5.05
CA SER A 74 27.44 -27.61 5.82
C SER A 74 26.38 -26.55 6.15
N GLU A 75 26.68 -25.68 7.12
CA GLU A 75 25.80 -24.56 7.49
C GLU A 75 25.34 -23.74 6.28
N SER A 76 26.25 -23.51 5.31
CA SER A 76 25.94 -22.74 4.11
C SER A 76 25.01 -23.48 3.16
N GLU A 77 25.27 -24.76 2.90
CA GLU A 77 24.38 -25.59 2.05
C GLU A 77 23.00 -25.72 2.67
N PHE A 78 22.93 -25.80 4.00
CA PHE A 78 21.67 -25.89 4.71
C PHE A 78 20.87 -24.59 4.67
N GLU A 79 21.50 -23.42 4.88
CA GLU A 79 20.83 -22.13 4.73
C GLU A 79 20.31 -21.94 3.30
N GLU A 80 21.09 -22.32 2.28
CA GLU A 80 20.70 -22.25 0.87
C GLU A 80 19.51 -23.17 0.54
N LEU A 81 19.52 -24.40 1.03
CA LEU A 81 18.40 -25.34 0.88
C LEU A 81 17.12 -24.77 1.52
N LEU A 82 17.22 -24.21 2.73
CA LEU A 82 16.07 -23.65 3.43
C LEU A 82 15.57 -22.35 2.81
N LEU A 83 16.46 -21.54 2.21
CA LEU A 83 16.07 -20.42 1.37
C LEU A 83 15.25 -20.93 0.19
N GLY A 84 15.74 -21.89 -0.59
CA GLY A 84 15.00 -22.47 -1.72
C GLY A 84 13.65 -23.07 -1.31
N PHE A 85 13.58 -23.70 -0.13
CA PHE A 85 12.32 -24.16 0.45
C PHE A 85 11.37 -23.01 0.79
N PHE A 86 11.88 -21.94 1.41
CA PHE A 86 11.11 -20.72 1.68
C PHE A 86 10.60 -20.08 0.38
N SER A 87 11.45 -19.95 -0.65
CA SER A 87 11.07 -19.44 -1.98
C SER A 87 9.94 -20.25 -2.60
N ASN A 88 10.00 -21.59 -2.50
CA ASN A 88 8.94 -22.46 -3.00
C ASN A 88 7.60 -22.20 -2.29
N MET A 89 7.62 -22.04 -0.97
CA MET A 89 6.44 -21.73 -0.18
C MET A 89 5.89 -20.33 -0.49
N PHE A 90 6.78 -19.33 -0.53
CA PHE A 90 6.42 -17.94 -0.81
C PHE A 90 5.90 -17.77 -2.24
N GLY A 91 6.38 -18.57 -3.20
CA GLY A 91 5.88 -18.63 -4.58
C GLY A 91 4.37 -18.82 -4.73
N LEU A 92 3.65 -19.28 -3.70
CA LEU A 92 2.19 -19.36 -3.70
C LEU A 92 1.49 -17.99 -3.75
N VAL A 93 2.19 -16.89 -3.45
CA VAL A 93 1.64 -15.53 -3.50
C VAL A 93 1.29 -15.07 -4.92
N SER A 94 1.92 -15.65 -5.95
CA SER A 94 1.64 -15.37 -7.36
C SER A 94 0.49 -16.20 -7.94
N ARG A 95 -0.17 -17.00 -7.10
CA ARG A 95 -1.30 -17.87 -7.47
C ARG A 95 -2.62 -17.21 -7.07
N ARG A 96 -3.70 -17.56 -7.78
CA ARG A 96 -5.06 -17.23 -7.34
C ARG A 96 -5.37 -17.89 -6.00
N ASN A 97 -6.42 -17.42 -5.35
CA ASN A 97 -6.86 -17.94 -4.06
C ASN A 97 -7.19 -19.43 -4.18
N LEU A 98 -6.35 -20.30 -3.62
CA LEU A 98 -6.47 -21.76 -3.78
C LEU A 98 -7.75 -22.31 -3.16
N ASP A 99 -8.32 -21.65 -2.16
CA ASP A 99 -9.60 -22.01 -1.54
C ASP A 99 -10.83 -21.70 -2.41
N VAL A 100 -10.70 -20.80 -3.39
CA VAL A 100 -11.79 -20.39 -4.29
C VAL A 100 -11.57 -20.91 -5.71
N ASP A 101 -10.36 -20.75 -6.22
CA ASP A 101 -9.99 -20.94 -7.62
C ASP A 101 -9.25 -22.25 -7.90
N MET A 102 -9.31 -23.23 -6.98
CA MET A 102 -8.64 -24.54 -7.15
C MET A 102 -8.96 -25.21 -8.50
N HIS A 103 -10.17 -25.01 -9.00
CA HIS A 103 -10.67 -25.56 -10.27
C HIS A 103 -9.88 -25.11 -11.51
N ARG A 104 -9.14 -24.00 -11.42
CA ARG A 104 -8.28 -23.49 -12.51
C ARG A 104 -6.96 -24.26 -12.62
N TYR A 105 -6.62 -25.08 -11.62
CA TYR A 105 -5.38 -25.84 -11.57
C TYR A 105 -5.61 -27.31 -11.91
N LYS A 106 -4.54 -28.00 -12.33
CA LYS A 106 -4.60 -29.45 -12.57
C LYS A 106 -5.02 -30.17 -11.28
N LYS A 107 -5.89 -31.18 -11.41
CA LYS A 107 -6.33 -32.00 -10.28
C LYS A 107 -5.13 -32.58 -9.53
N GLY A 108 -5.09 -32.37 -8.22
CA GLY A 108 -3.99 -32.84 -7.36
C GLY A 108 -2.74 -31.96 -7.36
N ALA A 109 -2.74 -30.81 -8.05
CA ALA A 109 -1.59 -29.90 -8.05
C ALA A 109 -1.31 -29.26 -6.68
N PHE A 110 -2.36 -29.10 -5.86
CA PHE A 110 -2.27 -28.50 -4.53
C PHE A 110 -3.06 -29.32 -3.51
N SER A 111 -2.56 -29.32 -2.27
CA SER A 111 -3.11 -29.99 -1.11
C SER A 111 -3.86 -29.02 -0.19
N GLN A 112 -4.50 -29.55 0.85
CA GLN A 112 -5.08 -28.72 1.92
C GLN A 112 -4.03 -27.92 2.69
N LEU A 113 -2.82 -28.44 2.81
CA LEU A 113 -1.71 -27.71 3.42
C LEU A 113 -1.31 -26.51 2.57
N ASP A 114 -1.28 -26.64 1.24
CA ASP A 114 -0.96 -25.52 0.33
C ASP A 114 -1.97 -24.37 0.45
N ILE A 115 -3.25 -24.66 0.69
CA ILE A 115 -4.27 -23.62 0.96
C ILE A 115 -3.95 -22.84 2.24
N LYS A 116 -3.63 -23.54 3.34
CA LYS A 116 -3.26 -22.91 4.61
C LYS A 116 -1.96 -22.11 4.48
N LEU A 117 -0.98 -22.70 3.81
CA LEU A 117 0.31 -22.08 3.55
C LEU A 117 0.17 -20.82 2.70
N GLN A 118 -0.63 -20.86 1.63
CA GLN A 118 -0.87 -19.71 0.79
C GLN A 118 -1.43 -18.53 1.60
N ARG A 119 -2.43 -18.76 2.45
CA ARG A 119 -2.98 -17.72 3.33
C ARG A 119 -1.90 -17.12 4.24
N ALA A 120 -1.01 -17.96 4.77
CA ALA A 120 0.08 -17.53 5.63
C ALA A 120 1.11 -16.66 4.87
N VAL A 121 1.54 -17.05 3.67
CA VAL A 121 2.50 -16.26 2.89
C VAL A 121 1.88 -15.00 2.28
N ILE A 122 0.59 -15.02 1.91
CA ILE A 122 -0.15 -13.80 1.54
C ILE A 122 -0.21 -12.83 2.73
N ALA A 123 -0.38 -13.32 3.96
CA ALA A 123 -0.37 -12.46 5.14
C ALA A 123 0.97 -11.71 5.32
N LEU A 124 2.09 -12.32 4.90
CA LEU A 124 3.39 -11.67 4.85
C LEU A 124 3.50 -10.70 3.65
N ALA A 125 3.05 -11.11 2.47
CA ALA A 125 3.12 -10.28 1.27
C ALA A 125 2.24 -9.02 1.35
N ASN A 126 1.17 -9.03 2.14
CA ASN A 126 0.29 -7.87 2.37
C ASN A 126 1.02 -6.67 3.01
N PHE A 127 2.24 -6.83 3.53
CA PHE A 127 3.05 -5.71 4.01
C PHE A 127 3.76 -4.93 2.90
N PHE A 128 3.63 -5.35 1.64
CA PHE A 128 4.13 -4.65 0.47
C PHE A 128 2.95 -4.03 -0.28
N GLY A 129 2.88 -2.70 -0.33
CA GLY A 129 1.76 -1.95 -0.92
C GLY A 129 1.54 -2.31 -2.38
N GLU A 130 2.62 -2.45 -3.12
CA GLU A 130 2.58 -2.79 -4.55
C GLU A 130 1.98 -4.18 -4.80
N TYR A 131 2.35 -5.15 -3.97
CA TYR A 131 1.75 -6.48 -4.02
C TYR A 131 0.24 -6.43 -3.84
N ASN A 132 -0.27 -5.61 -2.91
CA ASN A 132 -1.70 -5.54 -2.65
C ASN A 132 -2.48 -5.04 -3.86
N ILE A 133 -2.02 -3.98 -4.54
CA ILE A 133 -2.71 -3.45 -5.73
C ILE A 133 -2.59 -4.40 -6.93
N GLN A 134 -1.41 -4.98 -7.17
CA GLN A 134 -1.22 -5.93 -8.27
C GLN A 134 -2.00 -7.23 -8.03
N ARG A 135 -2.06 -7.71 -6.79
CA ARG A 135 -2.89 -8.87 -6.44
C ARG A 135 -4.37 -8.56 -6.62
N TYR A 136 -4.82 -7.36 -6.24
CA TYR A 136 -6.21 -6.95 -6.44
C TYR A 136 -6.60 -6.99 -7.92
N ASN A 137 -5.77 -6.41 -8.79
CA ASN A 137 -5.96 -6.45 -10.25
C ASN A 137 -5.91 -7.88 -10.80
N PHE A 138 -4.96 -8.69 -10.33
CA PHE A 138 -4.82 -10.09 -10.72
C PHE A 138 -6.05 -10.94 -10.37
N LEU A 139 -6.63 -10.74 -9.17
CA LEU A 139 -7.83 -11.49 -8.78
C LEU A 139 -9.07 -11.11 -9.60
N LYS A 140 -9.06 -9.94 -10.25
CA LYS A 140 -10.07 -9.49 -11.22
C LYS A 140 -9.81 -9.96 -12.65
N SER A 141 -8.55 -10.24 -13.00
CA SER A 141 -8.19 -10.72 -14.33
C SER A 141 -8.58 -12.20 -14.51
N ASP A 142 -8.46 -12.71 -15.74
CA ASP A 142 -8.63 -14.13 -16.06
C ASP A 142 -7.34 -14.96 -15.93
N GLU A 143 -6.25 -14.32 -15.50
CA GLU A 143 -4.95 -14.97 -15.40
C GLU A 143 -4.94 -16.03 -14.30
N THR A 144 -4.09 -17.03 -14.49
CA THR A 144 -3.91 -18.15 -13.54
C THR A 144 -2.71 -17.92 -12.61
N PHE A 145 -1.76 -17.10 -13.07
CA PHE A 145 -0.52 -16.74 -12.39
C PHE A 145 -0.25 -15.26 -12.59
N MET A 146 0.26 -14.60 -11.56
CA MET A 146 0.86 -13.26 -11.68
C MET A 146 2.19 -13.38 -12.41
N ASP A 147 2.47 -12.43 -13.30
CA ASP A 147 3.81 -12.29 -13.84
C ASP A 147 4.79 -11.89 -12.73
N CYS A 148 6.03 -12.34 -12.83
CA CYS A 148 7.07 -12.03 -11.85
C CYS A 148 8.28 -11.47 -12.60
N VAL A 149 8.73 -10.27 -12.21
CA VAL A 149 10.00 -9.71 -12.67
C VAL A 149 10.90 -9.44 -11.47
N ASN A 150 12.21 -9.52 -11.65
CA ASN A 150 13.13 -8.94 -10.69
C ASN A 150 13.41 -7.50 -11.12
N LYS A 151 13.01 -6.51 -10.31
CA LYS A 151 13.14 -5.09 -10.68
C LYS A 151 14.58 -4.61 -10.73
N GLU A 152 15.51 -5.31 -10.07
CA GLU A 152 16.93 -5.04 -10.23
C GLU A 152 17.38 -5.23 -11.69
N TRP A 153 16.80 -6.23 -12.35
CA TRP A 153 17.08 -6.59 -13.75
C TRP A 153 16.06 -6.02 -14.75
N ASP A 154 14.98 -5.42 -14.26
CA ASP A 154 13.98 -4.70 -15.06
C ASP A 154 14.51 -3.35 -15.57
N LYS A 155 15.59 -3.41 -16.34
CA LYS A 155 16.34 -2.27 -16.88
C LYS A 155 16.52 -2.44 -18.38
N THR A 156 16.26 -1.36 -19.10
CA THR A 156 16.49 -1.29 -20.56
C THR A 156 17.94 -0.92 -20.84
N ILE A 157 18.65 -1.80 -21.55
CA ILE A 157 19.96 -1.55 -22.16
C ILE A 157 19.79 -1.32 -23.66
N TYR A 158 20.66 -0.50 -24.28
CA TYR A 158 20.62 -0.25 -25.72
C TYR A 158 21.76 -0.98 -26.42
N ILE A 159 21.43 -1.85 -27.38
CA ILE A 159 22.40 -2.57 -28.21
C ILE A 159 22.09 -2.24 -29.68
N GLY A 160 23.03 -1.57 -30.36
CA GLY A 160 22.87 -1.21 -31.78
C GLY A 160 21.69 -0.28 -32.07
N GLY A 161 21.33 0.60 -31.14
CA GLY A 161 20.19 1.53 -31.27
C GLY A 161 18.82 0.93 -30.92
N LYS A 162 18.76 -0.35 -30.55
CA LYS A 162 17.54 -1.01 -30.08
C LYS A 162 17.60 -1.23 -28.56
N GLY A 163 16.52 -0.88 -27.88
CA GLY A 163 16.35 -1.14 -26.45
C GLY A 163 16.02 -2.62 -26.20
N TYR A 164 16.67 -3.21 -25.20
CA TYR A 164 16.44 -4.56 -24.69
C TYR A 164 16.33 -4.47 -23.17
N ASN A 165 15.19 -4.86 -22.62
CA ASN A 165 15.01 -4.99 -21.19
C ASN A 165 15.39 -6.40 -20.75
N ILE A 166 16.38 -6.52 -19.87
CA ILE A 166 16.95 -7.82 -19.47
C ILE A 166 15.90 -8.66 -18.73
N GLY A 167 15.19 -8.07 -17.79
CA GLY A 167 14.16 -8.74 -16.99
C GLY A 167 12.89 -9.10 -17.78
N ARG A 168 12.61 -8.41 -18.90
CA ARG A 168 11.35 -8.57 -19.65
C ARG A 168 11.50 -9.28 -21.00
N ASN A 169 12.55 -8.98 -21.77
CA ASN A 169 12.71 -9.53 -23.13
C ASN A 169 13.07 -11.02 -23.15
N CYS A 170 13.42 -11.61 -22.01
CA CYS A 170 13.62 -13.06 -21.88
C CYS A 170 12.32 -13.83 -21.62
N SER A 171 11.19 -13.14 -21.39
CA SER A 171 9.89 -13.79 -21.24
C SER A 171 9.36 -14.30 -22.57
N SER A 172 8.73 -15.48 -22.55
CA SER A 172 8.05 -16.07 -23.71
C SER A 172 6.72 -15.39 -24.05
N LYS A 173 6.18 -14.56 -23.14
CA LYS A 173 4.91 -13.84 -23.29
C LYS A 173 5.08 -12.38 -22.85
N PRO A 174 4.29 -11.45 -23.42
CA PRO A 174 4.21 -10.09 -22.89
C PRO A 174 3.83 -10.11 -21.41
N ILE A 175 4.48 -9.25 -20.63
CA ILE A 175 4.21 -9.07 -19.20
C ILE A 175 2.99 -8.17 -19.04
N ASN A 176 2.11 -8.53 -18.11
CA ASN A 176 1.00 -7.71 -17.70
C ASN A 176 1.43 -6.72 -16.60
N GLU A 177 1.59 -5.45 -16.97
CA GLU A 177 2.05 -4.41 -16.05
C GLU A 177 1.08 -4.16 -14.88
N ASP A 178 -0.20 -4.48 -15.03
CA ASP A 178 -1.21 -4.26 -13.98
C ASP A 178 -1.15 -5.32 -12.87
N THR A 179 -0.48 -6.45 -13.12
CA THR A 179 -0.48 -7.64 -12.24
C THR A 179 0.92 -8.18 -11.93
N VAL A 180 1.97 -7.61 -12.51
CA VAL A 180 3.35 -8.08 -12.36
C VAL A 180 3.95 -7.72 -11.01
N ILE A 181 4.50 -8.69 -10.27
CA ILE A 181 5.13 -8.46 -8.95
C ILE A 181 6.65 -8.64 -8.98
N ASP A 182 7.34 -7.95 -8.05
CA ASP A 182 8.72 -8.28 -7.68
C ASP A 182 8.76 -9.28 -6.54
N ILE A 183 8.51 -10.55 -6.87
CA ILE A 183 8.50 -11.61 -5.88
C ILE A 183 9.86 -11.82 -5.22
N VAL A 184 10.95 -11.60 -5.97
CA VAL A 184 12.32 -11.83 -5.50
C VAL A 184 12.68 -10.82 -4.42
N ASP A 185 12.45 -9.52 -4.66
CA ASP A 185 12.74 -8.48 -3.67
C ASP A 185 11.91 -8.68 -2.37
N MET A 186 10.63 -9.04 -2.49
CA MET A 186 9.78 -9.33 -1.33
C MET A 186 10.27 -10.56 -0.55
N GLU A 187 10.58 -11.64 -1.26
CA GLU A 187 11.06 -12.89 -0.70
C GLU A 187 12.37 -12.69 0.06
N GLU A 188 13.36 -12.05 -0.56
CA GLU A 188 14.67 -11.80 0.03
C GLU A 188 14.53 -11.00 1.33
N LYS A 189 13.72 -9.94 1.34
CA LYS A 189 13.51 -9.14 2.56
C LYS A 189 12.84 -9.96 3.65
N LEU A 190 11.81 -10.74 3.32
CA LEU A 190 11.13 -11.59 4.30
C LEU A 190 12.05 -12.71 4.83
N TRP A 191 12.85 -13.32 3.96
CA TRP A 191 13.86 -14.31 4.36
C TRP A 191 14.88 -13.70 5.32
N MET A 192 15.42 -12.52 5.02
CA MET A 192 16.33 -11.81 5.91
C MET A 192 15.68 -11.52 7.27
N ILE A 193 14.37 -11.26 7.30
CA ILE A 193 13.60 -11.02 8.53
C ILE A 193 13.32 -12.31 9.32
N CYS A 194 13.21 -13.49 8.68
CA CYS A 194 12.77 -14.70 9.37
C CYS A 194 13.80 -15.83 9.48
N SER A 195 14.86 -15.81 8.67
CA SER A 195 15.86 -16.89 8.52
C SER A 195 16.36 -17.44 9.85
N ASP A 196 16.86 -16.60 10.76
CA ASP A 196 17.37 -17.03 12.08
C ASP A 196 16.35 -17.88 12.87
N LYS A 197 15.08 -17.49 12.86
CA LYS A 197 14.00 -18.20 13.57
C LYS A 197 13.55 -19.43 12.80
N PHE A 198 13.46 -19.32 11.48
CA PHE A 198 13.10 -20.40 10.57
C PHE A 198 14.07 -21.57 10.70
N ILE A 199 15.36 -21.32 10.50
CA ILE A 199 16.45 -22.31 10.57
C ILE A 199 16.49 -22.97 11.95
N ARG A 200 16.45 -22.16 13.03
CA ARG A 200 16.47 -22.68 14.40
C ARG A 200 15.28 -23.58 14.71
N SER A 201 14.07 -23.16 14.33
CA SER A 201 12.84 -23.95 14.55
C SER A 201 12.89 -25.25 13.75
N PHE A 202 13.30 -25.18 12.48
CA PHE A 202 13.40 -26.34 11.60
C PHE A 202 14.38 -27.38 12.17
N ARG A 203 15.60 -26.97 12.54
CA ARG A 203 16.60 -27.84 13.17
C ARG A 203 16.08 -28.53 14.43
N GLN A 204 15.52 -27.76 15.35
CA GLN A 204 15.02 -28.30 16.62
C GLN A 204 13.89 -29.33 16.39
N TYR A 205 13.03 -29.06 15.42
CA TYR A 205 11.94 -29.96 15.07
C TYR A 205 12.45 -31.26 14.43
N LEU A 206 13.39 -31.19 13.49
CA LEU A 206 13.97 -32.37 12.85
C LEU A 206 14.82 -33.21 13.82
N ALA A 207 15.59 -32.58 14.70
CA ALA A 207 16.33 -33.28 15.75
C ALA A 207 15.40 -34.15 16.61
N LYS A 208 14.22 -33.63 16.95
CA LYS A 208 13.23 -34.34 17.76
C LYS A 208 12.46 -35.41 16.97
N ASN A 209 12.00 -35.08 15.78
CA ASN A 209 10.96 -35.83 15.07
C ASN A 209 11.46 -36.63 13.86
N LEU A 210 12.69 -36.38 13.38
CA LEU A 210 13.28 -37.09 12.24
C LEU A 210 14.51 -37.92 12.66
N PHE A 211 15.48 -37.33 13.35
CA PHE A 211 16.78 -37.99 13.53
C PHE A 211 16.82 -39.08 14.61
N ASN A 212 15.88 -39.09 15.55
CA ASN A 212 15.80 -40.12 16.61
C ASN A 212 15.41 -41.51 16.08
N ASP A 213 14.51 -41.57 15.08
CA ASP A 213 14.09 -42.81 14.42
C ASP A 213 14.09 -42.58 12.90
N PHE A 214 15.29 -42.41 12.36
CA PHE A 214 15.46 -41.86 11.02
C PHE A 214 14.93 -42.79 9.93
N LYS A 215 13.98 -42.26 9.15
CA LYS A 215 13.48 -42.87 7.94
C LYS A 215 13.41 -41.83 6.83
N TYR A 216 14.26 -41.99 5.81
CA TYR A 216 14.36 -41.06 4.69
C TYR A 216 13.01 -40.84 3.99
N SER A 217 12.25 -41.91 3.76
CA SER A 217 10.92 -41.84 3.12
C SER A 217 9.79 -41.28 3.99
N SER A 218 10.13 -40.69 5.14
CA SER A 218 9.20 -39.92 5.97
C SER A 218 9.60 -38.45 6.07
N MET A 219 10.67 -38.04 5.39
CA MET A 219 11.23 -36.70 5.53
C MET A 219 10.23 -35.63 5.09
N ASN A 220 9.58 -35.83 3.94
CA ASN A 220 8.58 -34.90 3.46
C ASN A 220 7.40 -34.78 4.43
N SER A 221 6.88 -35.90 4.95
CA SER A 221 5.73 -35.86 5.86
C SER A 221 6.08 -35.13 7.16
N VAL A 222 7.26 -35.39 7.74
CA VAL A 222 7.74 -34.69 8.94
C VAL A 222 7.91 -33.19 8.69
N ILE A 223 8.50 -32.80 7.56
CA ILE A 223 8.70 -31.39 7.20
C ILE A 223 7.36 -30.70 6.92
N TYR A 224 6.41 -31.35 6.28
CA TYR A 224 5.08 -30.78 6.03
C TYR A 224 4.31 -30.58 7.34
N THR A 225 4.46 -31.48 8.32
CA THR A 225 3.95 -31.24 9.68
C THR A 225 4.64 -30.04 10.33
N TRP A 226 5.95 -29.86 10.17
CA TRP A 226 6.64 -28.65 10.64
C TRP A 226 6.08 -27.37 10.00
N VAL A 227 5.79 -27.39 8.70
CA VAL A 227 5.17 -26.23 8.05
C VAL A 227 3.84 -25.89 8.70
N GLU A 228 2.99 -26.88 8.96
CA GLU A 228 1.69 -26.66 9.57
C GLU A 228 1.80 -26.19 11.03
N GLU A 229 2.59 -26.87 11.84
CA GLU A 229 2.65 -26.67 13.30
C GLU A 229 3.57 -25.52 13.71
N GLN A 230 4.65 -25.27 12.97
CA GLN A 230 5.64 -24.27 13.35
C GLN A 230 5.61 -23.06 12.43
N PHE A 231 5.71 -23.26 11.11
CA PHE A 231 5.78 -22.14 10.19
C PHE A 231 4.48 -21.32 10.17
N ILE A 232 3.36 -21.98 9.88
CA ILE A 232 2.04 -21.33 9.74
C ILE A 232 1.51 -20.84 11.10
N GLN A 233 1.63 -21.65 12.16
CA GLN A 233 1.00 -21.34 13.45
C GLN A 233 1.84 -20.43 14.37
N HIS A 234 3.17 -20.35 14.18
CA HIS A 234 4.03 -19.62 15.11
C HIS A 234 5.02 -18.67 14.44
N ILE A 235 5.68 -19.07 13.35
CA ILE A 235 6.68 -18.22 12.69
C ILE A 235 5.99 -17.06 11.98
N VAL A 236 5.01 -17.34 11.12
CA VAL A 236 4.29 -16.32 10.34
C VAL A 236 3.58 -15.31 11.26
N PRO A 237 2.76 -15.70 12.26
CA PRO A 237 2.07 -14.75 13.13
C PRO A 237 3.03 -13.80 13.87
N ASP A 238 4.16 -14.31 14.35
CA ASP A 238 5.14 -13.48 15.06
C ASP A 238 5.81 -12.46 14.11
N ILE A 239 6.10 -12.86 12.87
CA ILE A 239 6.63 -11.94 11.85
C ILE A 239 5.59 -10.88 11.50
N VAL A 240 4.33 -11.29 11.28
CA VAL A 240 3.21 -10.38 11.02
C VAL A 240 3.09 -9.34 12.13
N GLU A 241 3.18 -9.74 13.39
CA GLU A 241 3.10 -8.82 14.52
C GLU A 241 4.28 -7.85 14.55
N LYS A 242 5.50 -8.30 14.23
CA LYS A 242 6.67 -7.41 14.09
C LYS A 242 6.47 -6.41 12.95
N LEU A 243 6.07 -6.87 11.77
CA LEU A 243 5.84 -6.03 10.59
C LEU A 243 4.71 -5.00 10.85
N LYS A 244 3.65 -5.40 11.55
CA LYS A 244 2.58 -4.50 12.00
C LYS A 244 3.08 -3.37 12.88
N ASN A 245 4.20 -3.51 13.58
CA ASN A 245 4.73 -2.49 14.47
C ASN A 245 5.76 -1.57 13.78
N ASN A 246 6.17 -1.87 12.55
CA ASN A 246 7.12 -1.07 11.78
C ASN A 246 6.40 -0.08 10.84
N SER A 247 6.82 1.19 10.83
CA SER A 247 6.18 2.24 10.03
C SER A 247 6.29 2.05 8.51
N ILE A 248 7.38 1.47 8.01
CA ILE A 248 7.58 1.23 6.57
C ILE A 248 6.65 0.11 6.11
N PHE A 249 6.61 -1.01 6.84
CA PHE A 249 5.76 -2.16 6.48
C PHE A 249 4.26 -1.89 6.73
N LYS A 250 3.91 -1.05 7.72
CA LYS A 250 2.53 -0.58 7.92
C LYS A 250 1.92 0.06 6.67
N ILE A 251 2.72 0.67 5.79
CA ILE A 251 2.24 1.25 4.54
C ILE A 251 1.55 0.20 3.66
N GLY A 252 2.07 -1.02 3.60
CA GLY A 252 1.41 -2.10 2.85
C GLY A 252 0.02 -2.42 3.38
N ILE A 253 -0.14 -2.47 4.72
CA ILE A 253 -1.46 -2.67 5.35
C ILE A 253 -2.39 -1.48 5.08
N MET A 254 -1.87 -0.25 5.09
CA MET A 254 -2.67 0.93 4.72
C MET A 254 -3.18 0.85 3.28
N VAL A 255 -2.31 0.49 2.33
CA VAL A 255 -2.70 0.28 0.93
C VAL A 255 -3.75 -0.82 0.82
N LYS A 256 -3.57 -1.93 1.52
CA LYS A 256 -4.56 -3.01 1.58
C LYS A 256 -5.91 -2.52 2.10
N ASP A 257 -5.93 -1.78 3.20
CA ASP A 257 -7.17 -1.24 3.77
C ASP A 257 -7.85 -0.24 2.82
N LEU A 258 -7.08 0.58 2.09
CA LEU A 258 -7.62 1.48 1.05
C LEU A 258 -8.33 0.69 -0.05
N ILE A 259 -7.72 -0.41 -0.51
CA ILE A 259 -8.30 -1.28 -1.53
C ILE A 259 -9.55 -1.98 -1.02
N GLU A 260 -9.47 -2.64 0.14
CA GLU A 260 -10.54 -3.52 0.63
C GLU A 260 -11.77 -2.75 1.14
N ARG A 261 -11.60 -1.52 1.61
CA ARG A 261 -12.67 -0.77 2.30
C ARG A 261 -13.17 0.46 1.55
N PHE A 262 -12.38 1.01 0.63
CA PHE A 262 -12.69 2.30 0.02
C PHE A 262 -12.77 2.27 -1.51
N LEU A 263 -12.05 1.37 -2.19
CA LEU A 263 -12.22 1.18 -3.64
C LEU A 263 -13.52 0.44 -3.92
N TYR A 264 -14.40 1.11 -4.67
CA TYR A 264 -15.67 0.53 -5.10
C TYR A 264 -15.84 0.78 -6.60
N GLU A 265 -15.58 -0.24 -7.42
CA GLU A 265 -15.57 -0.10 -8.89
C GLU A 265 -16.90 -0.42 -9.56
N ASP A 266 -17.78 -1.20 -8.92
CA ASP A 266 -19.12 -1.52 -9.44
C ASP A 266 -20.10 -0.35 -9.21
N ILE A 267 -19.69 0.83 -9.68
CA ILE A 267 -20.42 2.09 -9.56
C ILE A 267 -21.56 2.10 -10.60
N PRO A 268 -22.82 2.22 -10.19
CA PRO A 268 -23.92 2.41 -11.14
C PRO A 268 -23.69 3.65 -12.02
N GLU A 269 -23.95 3.54 -13.32
CA GLU A 269 -23.81 4.67 -14.25
C GLU A 269 -24.60 5.89 -13.74
N SER A 270 -23.90 7.02 -13.61
CA SER A 270 -24.50 8.31 -13.28
C SER A 270 -24.81 9.06 -14.57
N TYR A 271 -26.10 9.20 -14.88
CA TYR A 271 -26.55 9.98 -16.04
C TYR A 271 -26.74 11.47 -15.71
N GLN A 272 -26.85 11.79 -14.42
CA GLN A 272 -26.92 13.15 -13.90
C GLN A 272 -25.52 13.74 -13.83
N LYS A 273 -25.31 14.84 -14.56
CA LYS A 273 -24.06 15.62 -14.57
C LYS A 273 -24.13 16.87 -13.70
N THR A 274 -25.34 17.37 -13.46
CA THR A 274 -25.56 18.61 -12.72
C THR A 274 -26.42 18.38 -11.48
N ILE A 275 -26.25 19.25 -10.49
CA ILE A 275 -27.03 19.24 -9.26
C ILE A 275 -27.59 20.62 -8.97
N PRO A 276 -28.77 20.70 -8.34
CA PRO A 276 -29.28 21.95 -7.84
C PRO A 276 -28.44 22.38 -6.64
N LEU A 277 -27.66 23.44 -6.81
CA LEU A 277 -26.99 24.12 -5.72
C LEU A 277 -27.84 25.30 -5.28
N GLN A 278 -28.32 25.25 -4.05
CA GLN A 278 -28.98 26.37 -3.42
C GLN A 278 -27.94 27.23 -2.70
N ILE A 279 -27.87 28.50 -3.09
CA ILE A 279 -27.05 29.51 -2.41
C ILE A 279 -28.00 30.40 -1.63
N LYS A 280 -27.81 30.44 -0.31
CA LYS A 280 -28.57 31.29 0.60
C LYS A 280 -27.63 32.28 1.27
N ARG A 281 -27.84 33.56 1.01
CA ARG A 281 -27.19 34.66 1.75
C ARG A 281 -28.24 35.32 2.61
N GLU A 282 -28.01 35.30 3.92
CA GLU A 282 -28.89 36.00 4.86
C GLU A 282 -28.90 37.50 4.58
N LYS A 283 -29.96 38.18 5.06
CA LYS A 283 -30.05 39.64 5.02
C LYS A 283 -28.77 40.23 5.63
N SER A 284 -28.14 41.16 4.92
CA SER A 284 -26.86 41.75 5.34
C SER A 284 -26.81 43.25 5.03
N VAL A 285 -25.68 43.88 5.31
CA VAL A 285 -25.44 45.29 5.00
C VAL A 285 -24.19 45.46 4.16
N GLU A 286 -24.25 46.37 3.20
CA GLU A 286 -23.09 46.87 2.48
C GLU A 286 -22.70 48.22 3.08
N ILE A 287 -21.49 48.32 3.63
CA ILE A 287 -20.98 49.59 4.17
C ILE A 287 -19.95 50.17 3.21
N ASN A 288 -20.25 51.35 2.67
CA ASN A 288 -19.38 52.07 1.75
C ASN A 288 -18.79 53.30 2.43
N LEU A 289 -17.47 53.42 2.38
CA LEU A 289 -16.77 54.63 2.81
C LEU A 289 -16.56 55.54 1.61
N ASN A 290 -17.26 56.67 1.60
CA ASN A 290 -17.03 57.70 0.60
C ASN A 290 -15.78 58.52 0.97
N ASN A 291 -14.82 58.58 0.05
CA ASN A 291 -13.53 59.27 0.24
C ASN A 291 -13.49 60.67 -0.40
N ASP A 292 -14.64 61.19 -0.82
CA ASP A 292 -14.81 62.60 -1.18
C ASP A 292 -14.78 63.48 0.09
N PHE A 293 -13.58 63.68 0.63
CA PHE A 293 -13.40 64.29 1.94
C PHE A 293 -13.92 65.72 2.01
N GLU A 294 -13.85 66.49 0.93
CA GLU A 294 -14.39 67.85 0.86
C GLU A 294 -15.92 67.85 0.98
N LYS A 295 -16.59 66.96 0.25
CA LYS A 295 -18.06 66.85 0.28
C LYS A 295 -18.60 66.49 1.67
N PHE A 296 -17.89 65.65 2.41
CA PHE A 296 -18.29 65.23 3.76
C PHE A 296 -17.59 66.03 4.87
N ASN A 297 -16.91 67.13 4.53
CA ASN A 297 -16.32 68.07 5.48
C ASN A 297 -15.24 67.42 6.38
N LEU A 298 -14.50 66.44 5.84
CA LEU A 298 -13.46 65.61 6.47
C LEU A 298 -12.04 66.09 6.09
N ASP A 299 -11.85 67.39 6.00
CA ASP A 299 -10.64 68.02 5.45
C ASP A 299 -9.43 67.97 6.39
N THR A 300 -9.65 67.63 7.67
CA THR A 300 -8.60 67.55 8.69
C THR A 300 -8.34 66.11 9.13
N GLU A 301 -7.10 65.81 9.51
CA GLU A 301 -6.71 64.50 10.02
C GLU A 301 -7.51 64.09 11.26
N LEU A 302 -7.85 65.06 12.13
CA LEU A 302 -8.66 64.85 13.33
C LEU A 302 -10.06 64.30 12.97
N LYS A 303 -10.76 64.94 12.03
CA LYS A 303 -12.10 64.51 11.60
C LYS A 303 -12.08 63.14 10.91
N ARG A 304 -10.99 62.81 10.20
CA ARG A 304 -10.80 61.47 9.61
C ARG A 304 -10.59 60.40 10.68
N LYS A 305 -9.87 60.70 11.76
CA LYS A 305 -9.73 59.81 12.93
C LYS A 305 -11.05 59.62 13.67
N GLU A 306 -11.79 60.69 13.91
CA GLU A 306 -13.13 60.61 14.51
C GLU A 306 -14.09 59.73 13.69
N ARG A 307 -14.09 59.87 12.36
CA ARG A 307 -14.85 58.97 11.47
C ARG A 307 -14.40 57.52 11.60
N ALA A 308 -13.09 57.26 11.66
CA ALA A 308 -12.56 55.91 11.79
C ALA A 308 -12.99 55.27 13.12
N GLU A 309 -12.96 56.03 14.23
CA GLU A 309 -13.44 55.57 15.54
C GLU A 309 -14.95 55.28 15.53
N LEU A 310 -15.75 56.13 14.90
CA LEU A 310 -17.19 55.91 14.73
C LEU A 310 -17.47 54.65 13.90
N PHE A 311 -16.71 54.43 12.83
CA PHE A 311 -16.82 53.22 12.01
C PHE A 311 -16.39 51.97 12.79
N GLU A 312 -15.30 52.01 13.55
CA GLU A 312 -14.89 50.90 14.41
C GLU A 312 -15.92 50.58 15.50
N ASN A 313 -16.51 51.60 16.13
CA ASN A 313 -17.55 51.41 17.13
C ASN A 313 -18.81 50.82 16.53
N LEU A 314 -19.16 51.23 15.30
CA LEU A 314 -20.25 50.63 14.53
C LEU A 314 -19.97 49.14 14.26
N LEU A 315 -18.74 48.80 13.85
CA LEU A 315 -18.34 47.41 13.63
C LEU A 315 -18.44 46.56 14.91
N LYS A 316 -17.97 47.10 16.05
CA LYS A 316 -18.01 46.42 17.36
C LYS A 316 -19.43 46.18 17.88
N ARG A 317 -20.39 47.06 17.55
CA ARG A 317 -21.80 46.89 17.92
C ARG A 317 -22.44 45.70 17.19
N GLY A 318 -21.98 45.36 15.98
CA GLY A 318 -22.46 44.22 15.19
C GLY A 318 -23.94 44.25 14.78
N LYS A 319 -24.64 45.38 14.98
CA LYS A 319 -26.11 45.51 14.81
C LYS A 319 -26.49 46.47 13.67
N PHE A 320 -25.96 46.23 12.48
CA PHE A 320 -26.14 47.14 11.34
C PHE A 320 -27.56 47.13 10.76
N LEU A 321 -28.28 46.01 10.87
CA LEU A 321 -29.64 45.84 10.33
C LEU A 321 -30.75 46.43 11.21
N VAL A 322 -30.39 46.95 12.40
CA VAL A 322 -31.33 47.43 13.42
C VAL A 322 -31.21 48.95 13.65
N LEU A 323 -30.34 49.63 12.87
CA LEU A 323 -30.20 51.08 12.95
C LEU A 323 -31.48 51.76 12.51
N SER A 324 -31.91 52.80 13.25
CA SER A 324 -33.00 53.66 12.81
C SER A 324 -32.60 54.45 11.55
N ASP A 325 -33.58 54.96 10.80
CA ASP A 325 -33.30 55.81 9.64
C ASP A 325 -32.52 57.07 10.05
N GLU A 326 -32.78 57.60 11.25
CA GLU A 326 -32.02 58.72 11.83
C GLU A 326 -30.54 58.37 12.09
N GLU A 327 -30.26 57.19 12.65
CA GLU A 327 -28.89 56.71 12.85
C GLU A 327 -28.17 56.52 11.50
N LYS A 328 -28.85 55.96 10.49
CA LYS A 328 -28.28 55.80 9.13
C LYS A 328 -27.95 57.14 8.49
N GLU A 329 -28.85 58.11 8.58
CA GLU A 329 -28.62 59.47 8.07
C GLU A 329 -27.43 60.16 8.76
N GLU A 330 -27.21 59.92 10.05
CA GLU A 330 -26.05 60.46 10.78
C GLU A 330 -24.74 59.89 10.25
N TYR A 331 -24.68 58.58 10.00
CA TYR A 331 -23.53 57.94 9.38
C TYR A 331 -23.31 58.39 7.93
N GLU A 332 -24.37 58.61 7.16
CA GLU A 332 -24.25 59.12 5.78
C GLU A 332 -23.66 60.52 5.71
N LYS A 333 -23.99 61.41 6.67
CA LYS A 333 -23.44 62.77 6.76
C LYS A 333 -21.91 62.81 6.91
N ILE A 334 -21.32 61.75 7.46
CA ILE A 334 -19.86 61.59 7.59
C ILE A 334 -19.27 60.63 6.53
N GLY A 335 -20.02 60.35 5.47
CA GLY A 335 -19.58 59.54 4.34
C GLY A 335 -19.54 58.04 4.61
N ILE A 336 -20.21 57.54 5.65
CA ILE A 336 -20.40 56.10 5.91
C ILE A 336 -21.79 55.73 5.42
N ILE A 337 -21.87 55.12 4.24
CA ILE A 337 -23.15 54.77 3.61
C ILE A 337 -23.45 53.31 3.92
N ILE A 338 -24.57 53.05 4.61
CA ILE A 338 -25.00 51.71 4.99
C ILE A 338 -26.21 51.35 4.15
N LYS A 339 -26.05 50.39 3.23
CA LYS A 339 -27.15 49.90 2.40
C LYS A 339 -27.58 48.54 2.87
N GLU A 340 -28.89 48.36 3.04
CA GLU A 340 -29.44 47.03 3.29
C GLU A 340 -29.34 46.19 2.03
N VAL A 341 -28.77 45.00 2.19
CA VAL A 341 -28.78 43.97 1.15
C VAL A 341 -29.85 42.95 1.56
N PRO A 342 -30.91 42.77 0.76
CA PRO A 342 -31.96 41.82 1.08
C PRO A 342 -31.42 40.39 1.10
N GLU A 343 -32.17 39.50 1.76
CA GLU A 343 -31.89 38.07 1.67
C GLU A 343 -31.89 37.64 0.20
N TYR A 344 -30.91 36.82 -0.16
CA TYR A 344 -30.75 36.30 -1.51
C TYR A 344 -30.79 34.78 -1.46
N VAL A 345 -31.72 34.20 -2.22
CA VAL A 345 -31.80 32.77 -2.44
C VAL A 345 -31.77 32.52 -3.93
N GLU A 346 -30.76 31.81 -4.38
CA GLU A 346 -30.67 31.34 -5.75
C GLU A 346 -30.57 29.82 -5.74
N THR A 347 -31.18 29.19 -6.73
CA THR A 347 -30.92 27.78 -7.03
C THR A 347 -30.47 27.71 -8.47
N ARG A 348 -29.26 27.21 -8.68
CA ARG A 348 -28.68 27.04 -10.00
C ARG A 348 -28.21 25.60 -10.18
N GLU A 349 -28.31 25.11 -11.41
CA GLU A 349 -27.71 23.83 -11.78
C GLU A 349 -26.20 24.03 -11.93
N VAL A 350 -25.43 23.24 -11.21
CA VAL A 350 -23.96 23.24 -11.27
C VAL A 350 -23.45 21.85 -11.61
N ASP A 351 -22.33 21.78 -12.32
CA ASP A 351 -21.65 20.51 -12.55
C ASP A 351 -21.24 19.87 -11.21
N ILE A 352 -21.48 18.57 -11.07
CA ILE A 352 -21.08 17.80 -9.89
C ILE A 352 -19.56 17.88 -9.70
N ASP A 353 -18.80 17.76 -10.77
CA ASP A 353 -17.33 17.76 -10.71
C ASP A 353 -16.82 19.13 -10.26
N ALA A 354 -17.47 20.23 -10.64
CA ALA A 354 -17.08 21.57 -10.19
C ALA A 354 -17.22 21.76 -8.68
N ILE A 355 -18.23 21.14 -8.05
CA ILE A 355 -18.42 21.20 -6.59
C ILE A 355 -17.40 20.34 -5.86
N ILE A 356 -17.08 19.18 -6.42
CA ILE A 356 -16.04 18.28 -5.94
C ILE A 356 -14.67 18.97 -6.01
N ASP A 357 -14.33 19.55 -7.16
CA ASP A 357 -13.09 20.29 -7.37
C ASP A 357 -13.00 21.50 -6.44
N GLN A 358 -14.10 22.23 -6.26
CA GLN A 358 -14.17 23.30 -5.27
C GLN A 358 -13.84 22.79 -3.87
N ALA A 359 -14.40 21.66 -3.43
CA ALA A 359 -14.09 21.05 -2.12
C ALA A 359 -12.62 20.62 -1.99
N ILE A 360 -12.01 20.11 -3.07
CA ILE A 360 -10.60 19.71 -3.09
C ILE A 360 -9.67 20.93 -3.07
N VAL A 361 -9.94 21.96 -3.88
CA VAL A 361 -9.13 23.20 -3.94
C VAL A 361 -9.21 23.96 -2.63
N THR A 362 -10.39 23.96 -1.99
CA THR A 362 -10.61 24.62 -0.72
C THR A 362 -10.28 23.75 0.50
N LYS A 363 -9.61 22.60 0.34
CA LYS A 363 -9.30 21.62 1.42
C LYS A 363 -8.54 22.15 2.65
N TYR A 364 -7.96 23.34 2.56
CA TYR A 364 -7.26 24.04 3.65
C TYR A 364 -8.13 25.09 4.36
N TRP A 365 -9.28 25.44 3.78
CA TRP A 365 -10.22 26.40 4.35
C TRP A 365 -11.09 25.68 5.38
N GLY A 366 -11.20 26.25 6.58
CA GLY A 366 -11.98 25.64 7.68
C GLY A 366 -11.30 24.48 8.42
N LYS A 367 -10.07 24.09 8.07
CA LYS A 367 -9.26 23.22 8.92
C LYS A 367 -8.65 24.03 10.07
N SER A 368 -8.64 23.45 11.28
CA SER A 368 -7.80 23.91 12.39
C SER A 368 -6.34 23.53 12.14
N THR A 369 -5.74 24.02 11.05
CA THR A 369 -4.33 23.79 10.72
C THR A 369 -3.48 24.99 11.10
N SER A 370 -2.26 24.73 11.57
CA SER A 370 -1.21 25.74 11.83
C SER A 370 -0.60 26.34 10.56
N VAL A 371 -1.04 25.90 9.38
CA VAL A 371 -0.64 26.47 8.11
C VAL A 371 -1.31 27.83 8.00
N PRO A 372 -0.56 28.93 7.83
CA PRO A 372 -1.17 30.23 7.61
C PRO A 372 -2.09 30.09 6.41
N ILE A 373 -3.39 30.30 6.64
CA ILE A 373 -4.33 30.60 5.56
C ILE A 373 -3.66 31.73 4.78
N PRO A 374 -3.53 31.66 3.45
CA PRO A 374 -3.14 32.82 2.69
C PRO A 374 -4.13 33.91 3.07
N THR A 375 -3.68 34.85 3.90
CA THR A 375 -4.38 36.10 4.13
C THR A 375 -4.32 36.80 2.79
N ILE A 376 -5.26 36.48 1.91
CA ILE A 376 -5.66 37.42 0.89
C ILE A 376 -6.28 38.56 1.70
N GLU A 377 -5.52 39.64 1.72
CA GLU A 377 -5.74 40.84 2.50
C GLU A 377 -7.23 41.23 2.42
N SER A 378 -7.93 41.09 3.54
CA SER A 378 -9.16 41.85 3.75
C SER A 378 -8.76 43.32 3.80
N SER A 379 -8.77 43.97 2.63
CA SER A 379 -8.45 45.39 2.40
C SER A 379 -6.94 45.76 2.51
N PRO A 380 -6.43 46.66 1.65
CA PRO A 380 -7.14 47.36 0.58
C PRO A 380 -7.28 46.52 -0.70
N ILE A 381 -8.39 46.74 -1.41
CA ILE A 381 -8.59 46.25 -2.78
C ILE A 381 -7.58 46.97 -3.68
N TYR A 382 -6.63 46.24 -4.25
CA TYR A 382 -5.74 46.76 -5.30
C TYR A 382 -6.43 46.65 -6.66
N ARG A 383 -6.45 47.75 -7.42
CA ARG A 383 -6.89 47.72 -8.84
C ARG A 383 -5.87 46.93 -9.66
N SER A 384 -6.28 45.81 -10.27
CA SER A 384 -5.61 45.29 -11.46
C SER A 384 -6.32 45.82 -12.71
N SER A 385 -5.61 45.86 -13.83
CA SER A 385 -6.07 46.34 -15.15
C SER A 385 -7.17 45.50 -15.79
N ASP A 386 -7.64 44.45 -15.12
CA ASP A 386 -8.30 43.32 -15.78
C ASP A 386 -9.84 43.35 -15.62
N PHE A 387 -10.38 44.26 -14.80
CA PHE A 387 -11.82 44.45 -14.62
C PHE A 387 -12.30 45.75 -15.30
N ASN A 388 -13.38 45.67 -16.06
CA ASN A 388 -13.91 46.78 -16.87
C ASN A 388 -14.90 47.67 -16.10
N SER A 389 -15.41 47.21 -14.94
CA SER A 389 -16.37 47.97 -14.12
C SER A 389 -16.34 47.57 -12.63
N PHE A 390 -16.92 48.42 -11.78
CA PHE A 390 -17.09 48.16 -10.35
C PHE A 390 -18.11 47.04 -10.09
N GLU A 391 -19.12 46.92 -10.97
CA GLU A 391 -20.12 45.87 -10.95
C GLU A 391 -19.51 44.49 -11.24
N GLU A 392 -18.54 44.42 -12.16
CA GLU A 392 -17.80 43.20 -12.50
C GLU A 392 -16.92 42.74 -11.32
N MET A 393 -16.21 43.68 -10.69
CA MET A 393 -15.42 43.41 -9.48
C MET A 393 -16.32 42.89 -8.33
N LYS A 394 -17.47 43.52 -8.10
CA LYS A 394 -18.45 43.06 -7.10
C LYS A 394 -19.04 41.69 -7.43
N ALA A 395 -19.23 41.37 -8.70
CA ALA A 395 -19.68 40.04 -9.11
C ALA A 395 -18.60 39.00 -8.80
N PHE A 396 -17.35 39.28 -9.14
CA PHE A 396 -16.21 38.44 -8.81
C PHE A 396 -16.05 38.20 -7.30
N ASP A 397 -16.12 39.25 -6.48
CA ASP A 397 -16.00 39.11 -5.02
C ASP A 397 -17.10 38.22 -4.42
N ARG A 398 -18.32 38.33 -4.96
CA ARG A 398 -19.46 37.49 -4.55
C ARG A 398 -19.26 36.04 -4.97
N ASP A 399 -18.81 35.81 -6.19
CA ASP A 399 -18.52 34.46 -6.68
C ASP A 399 -17.37 33.82 -5.91
N TRP A 400 -16.33 34.59 -5.57
CA TRP A 400 -15.22 34.15 -4.74
C TRP A 400 -15.66 33.83 -3.30
N TYR A 401 -16.49 34.68 -2.71
CA TYR A 401 -17.01 34.47 -1.36
C TYR A 401 -17.82 33.18 -1.28
N ASP A 402 -18.72 32.95 -2.23
CA ASP A 402 -19.47 31.71 -2.36
C ASP A 402 -18.52 30.52 -2.61
N PHE A 403 -17.52 30.67 -3.49
CA PHE A 403 -16.55 29.60 -3.79
C PHE A 403 -15.75 29.14 -2.55
N THR A 404 -15.52 30.03 -1.58
CA THR A 404 -14.67 29.76 -0.42
C THR A 404 -15.45 29.46 0.87
N HIS A 405 -16.76 29.74 0.92
CA HIS A 405 -17.60 29.61 2.13
C HIS A 405 -18.82 28.70 1.89
N PHE A 406 -18.63 27.39 2.08
CA PHE A 406 -19.70 26.39 1.94
C PHE A 406 -20.88 26.57 2.90
N THR A 407 -20.76 27.39 3.95
CA THR A 407 -21.83 27.63 4.95
C THR A 407 -23.12 28.18 4.35
N ASN A 408 -23.02 28.85 3.20
CA ASN A 408 -24.15 29.45 2.49
C ASN A 408 -24.69 28.57 1.36
N MET A 409 -24.11 27.39 1.19
CA MET A 409 -24.43 26.45 0.13
C MET A 409 -25.14 25.23 0.69
N ASN A 410 -26.17 24.78 -0.03
CA ASN A 410 -26.89 23.56 0.27
C ASN A 410 -27.17 22.80 -1.02
N ILE A 411 -27.00 21.48 -1.01
CA ILE A 411 -27.45 20.59 -2.07
C ILE A 411 -28.75 19.95 -1.59
N PRO A 412 -29.93 20.42 -2.04
CA PRO A 412 -31.21 19.90 -1.56
C PRO A 412 -31.33 18.40 -1.81
N GLY A 413 -31.65 17.63 -0.76
CA GLY A 413 -31.85 16.19 -0.86
C GLY A 413 -30.57 15.35 -1.01
N TYR A 414 -29.40 15.92 -0.72
CA TYR A 414 -28.08 15.26 -0.81
C TYR A 414 -28.07 13.85 -0.19
N PHE A 415 -28.63 13.68 1.01
CA PHE A 415 -28.65 12.40 1.72
C PHE A 415 -29.84 11.49 1.39
N THR A 416 -30.88 11.99 0.72
CA THR A 416 -32.18 11.28 0.66
C THR A 416 -32.59 10.84 -0.73
N ASN A 417 -32.13 11.49 -1.81
CA ASN A 417 -32.68 11.27 -3.15
C ASN A 417 -31.66 11.25 -4.30
N ASN A 418 -30.35 11.25 -4.03
CA ASN A 418 -29.37 11.40 -5.10
C ASN A 418 -28.26 10.34 -5.12
N SER A 419 -28.67 9.09 -5.38
CA SER A 419 -27.74 7.98 -5.60
C SER A 419 -26.75 8.24 -6.74
N GLN A 420 -27.10 9.08 -7.71
CA GLN A 420 -26.25 9.45 -8.85
C GLN A 420 -25.09 10.37 -8.43
N ILE A 421 -25.33 11.37 -7.57
CA ILE A 421 -24.25 12.15 -6.94
C ILE A 421 -23.31 11.24 -6.15
N MET A 422 -23.86 10.31 -5.37
CA MET A 422 -23.05 9.38 -4.57
C MET A 422 -22.19 8.48 -5.46
N SER A 423 -22.75 7.97 -6.57
CA SER A 423 -21.99 7.24 -7.58
C SER A 423 -20.86 8.09 -8.18
N ARG A 424 -21.14 9.34 -8.58
CA ARG A 424 -20.11 10.23 -9.16
C ARG A 424 -19.03 10.59 -8.14
N TRP A 425 -19.42 10.85 -6.89
CA TRP A 425 -18.49 11.07 -5.78
C TRP A 425 -17.60 9.85 -5.55
N GLN A 426 -18.17 8.64 -5.54
CA GLN A 426 -17.40 7.41 -5.39
C GLN A 426 -16.41 7.21 -6.55
N ALA A 427 -16.78 7.57 -7.78
CA ALA A 427 -15.88 7.50 -8.94
C ALA A 427 -14.68 8.44 -8.75
N ARG A 428 -14.91 9.68 -8.33
CA ARG A 428 -13.81 10.60 -7.99
C ARG A 428 -12.99 10.09 -6.81
N LEU A 429 -13.65 9.59 -5.77
CA LEU A 429 -12.96 9.06 -4.60
C LEU A 429 -12.04 7.90 -4.98
N ASN A 430 -12.44 7.02 -5.90
CA ASN A 430 -11.57 5.97 -6.43
C ASN A 430 -10.31 6.55 -7.10
N GLU A 431 -10.44 7.60 -7.92
CA GLU A 431 -9.29 8.27 -8.55
C GLU A 431 -8.28 8.78 -7.49
N GLU A 432 -8.78 9.49 -6.48
CA GLU A 432 -7.94 10.01 -5.38
C GLU A 432 -7.32 8.87 -4.54
N ILE A 433 -8.04 7.75 -4.34
CA ILE A 433 -7.52 6.56 -3.67
C ILE A 433 -6.40 5.92 -4.49
N HIS A 434 -6.56 5.79 -5.81
CA HIS A 434 -5.52 5.26 -6.68
C HIS A 434 -4.26 6.14 -6.63
N GLU A 435 -4.40 7.47 -6.71
CA GLU A 435 -3.26 8.40 -6.56
C GLU A 435 -2.57 8.28 -5.20
N ALA A 436 -3.36 8.12 -4.12
CA ALA A 436 -2.82 7.91 -2.78
C ALA A 436 -2.08 6.58 -2.65
N ILE A 437 -2.63 5.49 -3.19
CA ILE A 437 -2.00 4.17 -3.23
C ILE A 437 -0.65 4.24 -3.95
N GLU A 438 -0.60 4.83 -5.15
CA GLU A 438 0.63 5.02 -5.91
C GLU A 438 1.68 5.81 -5.12
N THR A 439 1.25 6.91 -4.49
CA THR A 439 2.13 7.72 -3.63
C THR A 439 2.71 6.89 -2.48
N PHE A 440 1.88 6.09 -1.80
CA PHE A 440 2.32 5.23 -0.70
C PHE A 440 3.26 4.12 -1.16
N ILE A 441 3.00 3.50 -2.32
CA ILE A 441 3.87 2.50 -2.92
C ILE A 441 5.25 3.09 -3.23
N ILE A 442 5.30 4.26 -3.87
CA ILE A 442 6.56 4.95 -4.20
C ILE A 442 7.35 5.25 -2.92
N ILE A 443 6.69 5.78 -1.88
CA ILE A 443 7.33 6.06 -0.60
C ILE A 443 7.87 4.76 0.02
N GLN A 444 7.06 3.71 0.10
CA GLN A 444 7.48 2.44 0.69
C GLN A 444 8.67 1.82 -0.05
N ASN A 445 8.58 1.72 -1.37
CA ASN A 445 9.63 1.14 -2.21
C ASN A 445 10.95 1.90 -2.06
N ASN A 446 10.90 3.24 -2.00
CA ASN A 446 12.10 4.05 -1.79
C ASN A 446 12.68 3.90 -0.39
N LEU A 447 11.84 3.82 0.65
CA LEU A 447 12.31 3.60 2.02
C LEU A 447 12.92 2.20 2.20
N LEU A 448 12.31 1.17 1.61
CA LEU A 448 12.82 -0.20 1.66
C LEU A 448 14.20 -0.35 1.00
N ARG A 449 14.50 0.45 -0.04
CA ARG A 449 15.84 0.50 -0.66
C ARG A 449 16.93 1.05 0.26
N LEU A 450 16.56 1.80 1.31
CA LEU A 450 17.50 2.33 2.29
C LEU A 450 17.81 1.33 3.41
N VAL A 451 17.04 0.24 3.52
CA VAL A 451 17.20 -0.75 4.58
C VAL A 451 18.28 -1.76 4.19
N THR A 452 19.31 -1.88 5.01
CA THR A 452 20.39 -2.85 4.78
C THR A 452 19.99 -4.27 5.20
N GLU A 453 20.62 -5.29 4.61
CA GLU A 453 20.45 -6.68 5.04
C GLU A 453 20.69 -6.87 6.54
N LYS A 454 21.68 -6.16 7.08
CA LYS A 454 22.02 -6.19 8.51
C LYS A 454 20.88 -5.66 9.38
N GLU A 455 20.15 -4.65 8.93
CA GLU A 455 18.98 -4.11 9.64
C GLU A 455 17.80 -5.07 9.56
N LEU A 456 17.55 -5.68 8.39
CA LEU A 456 16.51 -6.70 8.23
C LEU A 456 16.77 -7.92 9.13
N ARG A 457 18.01 -8.42 9.17
CA ARG A 457 18.39 -9.52 10.07
C ARG A 457 18.31 -9.12 11.54
N ARG A 458 18.57 -7.86 11.90
CA ARG A 458 18.37 -7.37 13.28
C ARG A 458 16.90 -7.24 13.66
N PHE A 459 16.04 -6.90 12.71
CA PHE A 459 14.60 -6.84 12.90
C PHE A 459 14.02 -8.22 13.27
N SER A 460 14.68 -9.31 12.86
CA SER A 460 14.34 -10.70 13.23
C SER A 460 14.50 -11.01 14.72
N LYS A 461 15.43 -10.34 15.40
CA LYS A 461 15.75 -10.53 16.83
C LYS A 461 14.72 -9.81 17.69
#